data_AF-A0A953ZBH2-F1
#
_entry.id   AF-A0A953ZBH2-F1
#
_cell.length_a   1.000
_cell.length_b   1.000
_cell.length_c   1.000
_cell.angle_alpha   90.00
_cell.angle_beta   90.00
_cell.angle_gamma   90.00
#
_symmetry.space_group_name_H-M   'P 1'
#
loop_
_entity.id
_entity.type
_entity.pdbx_description
1 polymer ?
#
loop_
_entity_poly.entity_id
_entity_poly.type
_entity_poly.pdbx_seq_one_letter_code
_entity_poly.pdbx_strand_id
1 'polypeptide(L)' 'GEKELTILQSLRRIIRAVDIHSRKLVAQYGITGPQLVCLVTLCDDGAMTSAELSRRVFVSASTITGIIDRLERAG' A
#
# COMPACT_ATOMS: atom_id res chain seq x y z
N GLY A 1 -24.39 -13.56 11.88
CA GLY A 1 -25.42 -12.86 12.70
C GLY A 1 -25.41 -11.35 12.44
N GLU A 2 -26.35 -10.55 12.96
CA GLU A 2 -26.44 -9.09 12.67
C GLU A 2 -25.13 -8.31 12.91
N LYS A 3 -24.37 -8.67 13.96
CA LYS A 3 -23.05 -8.08 14.26
C LYS A 3 -22.03 -8.33 13.14
N GLU A 4 -22.04 -9.52 12.56
CA GLU A 4 -21.13 -9.92 11.48
C GLU A 4 -21.40 -9.14 10.19
N LEU A 5 -22.67 -8.92 9.87
CA LEU A 5 -23.08 -8.06 8.75
C LEU A 5 -22.60 -6.62 8.95
N THR A 6 -22.71 -6.09 10.16
CA THR A 6 -22.26 -4.73 10.50
C THR A 6 -20.74 -4.59 10.34
N ILE A 7 -19.97 -5.60 10.76
CA ILE A 7 -18.51 -5.65 10.58
C ILE A 7 -18.16 -5.64 9.08
N LEU A 8 -18.78 -6.50 8.28
CA LEU A 8 -18.53 -6.57 6.84
C LEU A 8 -18.91 -5.28 6.10
N GLN A 9 -20.00 -4.62 6.51
CA GLN A 9 -20.38 -3.31 5.96
C GLN A 9 -19.36 -2.22 6.30
N SER A 10 -18.85 -2.23 7.53
CA SER A 10 -17.81 -1.29 7.98
C SER A 10 -16.51 -1.51 7.21
N LEU A 11 -16.07 -2.76 7.06
CA LEU A 11 -14.91 -3.12 6.25
C LEU A 11 -15.06 -2.66 4.80
N ARG A 12 -16.24 -2.86 4.19
CA ARG A 12 -16.50 -2.39 2.82
C ARG A 12 -16.39 -0.87 2.68
N ARG A 13 -16.87 -0.12 3.67
CA ARG A 13 -16.75 1.35 3.69
C ARG A 13 -15.28 1.77 3.78
N ILE A 14 -14.49 1.11 4.64
CA ILE A 14 -13.05 1.36 4.77
C ILE A 14 -12.32 1.05 3.47
N ILE A 15 -12.52 -0.14 2.90
CA ILE A 15 -11.89 -0.55 1.64
C ILE A 15 -12.23 0.44 0.51
N ARG A 16 -13.48 0.88 0.41
CA ARG A 16 -13.89 1.88 -0.60
C ARG A 16 -13.23 3.24 -0.38
N ALA A 17 -13.12 3.69 0.86
CA ALA A 17 -12.44 4.95 1.18
C ALA A 17 -10.94 4.88 0.79
N VAL A 18 -10.29 3.74 1.08
CA VAL A 18 -8.91 3.47 0.69
C VAL A 18 -8.75 3.45 -0.83
N ASP A 19 -9.64 2.79 -1.57
CA ASP A 19 -9.59 2.77 -3.06
C ASP A 19 -9.74 4.18 -3.65
N ILE A 20 -10.71 4.97 -3.15
CA ILE A 20 -10.90 6.36 -3.60
C ILE A 20 -9.65 7.20 -3.33
N HIS A 21 -9.03 7.05 -2.15
CA HIS A 21 -7.81 7.76 -1.82
C HIS A 21 -6.63 7.33 -2.69
N SER A 22 -6.48 6.02 -2.94
CA SER A 22 -5.46 5.46 -3.82
C SER A 22 -5.56 6.02 -5.25
N ARG A 23 -6.78 6.12 -5.81
CA ARG A 23 -6.99 6.73 -7.13
C ARG A 23 -6.60 8.22 -7.18
N LYS A 24 -6.86 8.96 -6.11
CA LYS A 24 -6.45 10.37 -6.00
C LYS A 24 -4.92 10.51 -5.97
N LEU A 25 -4.23 9.65 -5.22
CA LEU A 25 -2.77 9.63 -5.19
C LEU A 25 -2.17 9.40 -6.59
N VAL A 26 -2.71 8.44 -7.34
CA VAL A 26 -2.27 8.17 -8.72
C VAL A 26 -2.51 9.38 -9.61
N ALA A 27 -3.70 9.99 -9.54
CA ALA A 27 -4.05 11.13 -10.39
C ALA A 27 -3.22 12.39 -10.10
N GLN A 28 -2.85 12.62 -8.84
CA GLN A 28 -2.15 13.83 -8.43
C GLN A 28 -0.62 13.69 -8.47
N TYR A 29 -0.10 12.51 -8.12
CA TYR A 29 1.33 12.29 -7.91
C TYR A 29 1.91 11.15 -8.74
N GLY A 30 1.09 10.45 -9.54
CA GLY A 30 1.55 9.30 -10.33
C GLY A 30 1.93 8.07 -9.51
N ILE A 31 1.62 8.06 -8.20
CA ILE A 31 2.02 6.99 -7.28
C ILE A 31 0.83 6.21 -6.74
N THR A 32 0.97 4.90 -6.63
CA THR A 32 -0.03 4.02 -6.01
C THR A 32 0.11 4.00 -4.49
N GLY A 33 -0.97 3.65 -3.77
CA GLY A 33 -0.93 3.48 -2.31
C GLY A 33 0.21 2.58 -1.81
N PRO A 34 0.41 1.36 -2.36
CA PRO A 34 1.51 0.49 -1.95
C PRO A 34 2.91 1.08 -2.18
N GLN A 35 3.12 1.81 -3.28
CA GLN A 35 4.38 2.52 -3.53
C GLN A 35 4.63 3.61 -2.49
N LEU A 36 3.61 4.40 -2.15
CA LEU A 36 3.70 5.43 -1.12
C LEU A 36 4.05 4.81 0.25
N VAL A 37 3.37 3.73 0.63
CA VAL A 37 3.66 3.03 1.90
C VAL A 37 5.11 2.56 1.93
N CYS A 38 5.65 2.01 0.83
CA CYS A 38 7.06 1.61 0.77
C CYS A 38 8.01 2.80 0.98
N LEU A 39 7.76 3.93 0.32
CA LEU A 39 8.59 5.13 0.46
C LEU A 39 8.53 5.71 1.88
N VAL A 40 7.33 5.80 2.47
CA VAL A 40 7.16 6.27 3.86
C VAL A 40 7.87 5.34 4.83
N THR A 41 7.71 4.02 4.69
CA THR A 41 8.41 3.05 5.54
C THR A 41 9.94 3.19 5.44
N LEU A 42 10.50 3.35 4.24
CA LEU A 42 11.93 3.58 4.08
C LEU A 42 12.38 4.93 4.65
N CYS A 43 11.53 5.96 4.61
CA CYS A 43 11.83 7.26 5.18
C CYS A 43 11.82 7.23 6.72
N ASP A 44 10.88 6.50 7.31
CA ASP A 44 10.68 6.44 8.77
C ASP A 44 11.63 5.44 9.44
N ASP A 45 11.78 4.24 8.87
CA ASP A 45 12.54 3.13 9.46
C ASP A 45 13.97 3.01 8.88
N GLY A 46 14.28 3.76 7.82
CA GLY A 46 15.58 3.74 7.15
C GLY A 46 15.73 2.63 6.09
N ALA A 47 16.96 2.49 5.58
CA ALA A 47 17.28 1.51 4.55
C ALA A 47 17.13 0.07 5.08
N MET A 48 16.48 -0.77 4.30
CA MET A 48 16.25 -2.17 4.61
C MET A 48 16.22 -3.02 3.35
N THR A 49 16.38 -4.33 3.50
CA THR A 49 16.26 -5.27 2.39
C THR A 49 14.82 -5.35 1.87
N SER A 50 14.64 -5.73 0.61
CA SER A 50 13.31 -5.97 0.03
C SER A 50 12.51 -7.00 0.84
N ALA A 51 13.17 -8.02 1.39
CA ALA A 51 12.56 -9.01 2.26
C ALA A 51 12.02 -8.41 3.56
N GLU A 52 12.78 -7.52 4.20
CA GLU A 52 12.34 -6.79 5.40
C GLU A 52 11.18 -5.86 5.08
N LEU A 53 11.29 -5.10 4.00
CA LEU A 53 10.23 -4.19 3.56
C LEU A 53 8.92 -4.94 3.30
N SER A 54 8.98 -6.09 2.62
CA SER A 54 7.80 -6.93 2.37
C SER A 54 7.07 -7.35 3.66
N ARG A 55 7.83 -7.72 4.70
CA ARG A 55 7.28 -8.08 6.02
C ARG A 55 6.70 -6.86 6.73
N ARG A 56 7.37 -5.71 6.62
CA ARG A 56 6.98 -4.47 7.28
C ARG A 56 5.68 -3.89 6.72
N VAL A 57 5.46 -4.01 5.41
CA VAL A 57 4.27 -3.49 4.72
C VAL A 57 3.22 -4.57 4.41
N PHE A 58 3.41 -5.79 4.92
CA PHE A 58 2.49 -6.93 4.79
C PHE A 58 2.11 -7.29 3.34
N VAL A 59 3.08 -7.28 2.43
CA VAL A 59 2.90 -7.70 1.02
C VAL A 59 3.82 -8.86 0.67
N SER A 60 3.48 -9.61 -0.39
CA SER A 60 4.35 -10.70 -0.86
C SER A 60 5.69 -10.17 -1.40
N ALA A 61 6.72 -11.01 -1.35
CA ALA A 61 8.02 -10.69 -1.96
C ALA A 61 7.90 -10.37 -3.47
N SER A 62 7.06 -11.10 -4.21
CA SER A 62 6.81 -10.80 -5.63
C SER A 62 6.19 -9.42 -5.84
N THR A 63 5.27 -9.02 -4.95
CA THR A 63 4.62 -7.71 -5.02
C THR A 63 5.60 -6.60 -4.68
N ILE A 64 6.46 -6.79 -3.65
CA ILE A 64 7.45 -5.78 -3.28
C ILE A 64 8.46 -5.56 -4.40
N THR A 65 8.94 -6.62 -5.05
CA THR A 65 9.85 -6.50 -6.20
C THR A 65 9.21 -5.66 -7.30
N GLY A 66 7.99 -5.99 -7.72
CA GLY A 66 7.31 -5.20 -8.75
C GLY A 66 7.01 -3.75 -8.34
N ILE A 67 6.87 -3.47 -7.04
CA ILE A 67 6.74 -2.10 -6.52
C ILE A 67 8.07 -1.35 -6.67
N ILE A 68 9.17 -1.96 -6.22
CA ILE A 68 10.53 -1.39 -6.31
C ILE A 68 10.87 -1.12 -7.77
N ASP A 69 10.69 -2.08 -8.68
CA ASP A 69 10.98 -1.92 -10.11
C ASP A 69 10.18 -0.76 -10.76
N ARG A 70 8.97 -0.48 -10.27
CA ARG A 70 8.17 0.67 -10.75
C ARG A 70 8.68 1.99 -10.18
N LEU A 71 9.11 2.01 -8.92
CA LEU A 71 9.67 3.19 -8.28
C LEU A 71 11.02 3.57 -8.92
N GLU A 72 11.89 2.60 -9.15
CA GLU A 72 13.20 2.83 -9.80
C GLU A 72 13.08 3.33 -11.23
N ARG A 73 12.06 2.90 -11.99
CA ARG A 73 11.81 3.40 -13.35
C ARG A 73 11.19 4.79 -13.41
N ALA A 74 10.63 5.27 -12.31
CA ALA A 74 9.95 6.56 -12.24
C ALA A 74 10.84 7.69 -11.69
N GLY A 75 11.97 7.35 -11.05
CA GLY A 75 13.04 8.26 -10.68
C GLY A 75 14.07 8.39 -11.79
#